data_AF-A0A2G8KZQ7-F1
#
_entry.id   AF-A0A2G8KZQ7-F1
#
_cell.length_a   1.000
_cell.length_b   1.000
_cell.length_c   1.000
_cell.angle_alpha   90.00
_cell.angle_beta   90.00
_cell.angle_gamma   90.00
#
_symmetry.space_group_name_H-M   'P 1'
#
loop_
_entity.id
_entity.type
_entity.pdbx_description
1 polymer ?
#
loop_
_entity_poly.entity_id
_entity_poly.type
_entity_poly.pdbx_seq_one_letter_code
_entity_poly.pdbx_strand_id
1 'polypeptide(L)'
;MDSPNEMLKQAEHIWKMLDELADSDPNAYKNFVQKSMDEKKRETAIPEPFMCLKTELITKTSDNTFLFVNICSWTKVPAPKSSTDAVSVTGGPLEEKQSEYGIVNL
;
A
#
# COMPACT_ATOMS: atom_id res chain seq x y z
N MET A 1 10.90 -10.53 -19.09
CA MET A 1 10.13 -11.61 -18.45
C MET A 1 11.09 -12.76 -18.34
N ASP A 2 11.71 -12.92 -17.17
CA ASP A 2 12.71 -13.98 -16.95
C ASP A 2 12.08 -15.36 -17.14
N SER A 3 12.84 -16.30 -17.68
CA SER A 3 12.38 -17.67 -17.87
C SER A 3 12.16 -18.33 -16.50
N PRO A 4 11.18 -19.25 -16.34
CA PRO A 4 10.99 -20.01 -15.10
C PRO A 4 12.29 -20.66 -14.59
N ASN A 5 13.18 -21.04 -15.51
CA ASN A 5 14.46 -21.67 -15.19
C ASN A 5 15.49 -20.67 -14.61
N GLU A 6 15.39 -19.39 -14.96
CA GLU A 6 16.23 -18.32 -14.41
C GLU A 6 15.77 -17.93 -13.00
N MET A 7 14.45 -17.89 -12.77
CA MET A 7 13.87 -17.66 -11.44
C MET A 7 14.25 -18.76 -10.44
N LEU A 8 14.25 -20.03 -10.87
CA LEU A 8 14.66 -21.15 -10.02
C LEU A 8 16.13 -21.05 -9.61
N LYS A 9 17.03 -20.72 -10.55
CA LYS A 9 18.45 -20.50 -10.26
C LYS A 9 18.68 -19.36 -9.29
N GLN A 10 17.91 -18.27 -9.43
CA GLN A 10 17.97 -17.16 -8.48
C GLN A 10 17.52 -17.58 -7.09
N ALA A 11 16.43 -18.37 -6.99
CA ALA A 11 15.95 -18.88 -5.71
C ALA A 11 16.99 -19.79 -5.05
N GLU A 12 17.59 -20.73 -5.79
CA GLU A 12 18.67 -21.61 -5.31
C GLU A 12 19.86 -20.81 -4.77
N HIS A 13 20.26 -19.74 -5.48
CA HIS A 13 21.33 -18.87 -5.01
C HIS A 13 20.97 -18.19 -3.67
N ILE A 14 19.75 -17.67 -3.53
CA ILE A 14 19.29 -17.03 -2.30
C ILE A 14 19.33 -18.03 -1.14
N TRP A 15 18.83 -19.24 -1.33
CA TRP A 15 18.86 -20.29 -0.29
C TRP A 15 20.28 -20.61 0.16
N LYS A 16 21.21 -20.78 -0.80
CA LYS A 16 22.61 -21.04 -0.48
C LYS A 16 23.26 -19.90 0.31
N MET A 17 22.97 -18.65 -0.07
CA MET A 17 23.47 -17.47 0.66
C MET A 17 22.95 -17.43 2.10
N LEU A 18 21.67 -17.79 2.30
CA LEU A 18 21.06 -17.85 3.63
C LEU A 18 21.69 -18.94 4.51
N ASP A 19 21.96 -20.11 3.94
CA ASP A 19 22.64 -21.21 4.64
C ASP A 19 24.07 -20.81 5.03
N GLU A 20 24.83 -20.21 4.11
CA GLU A 20 26.19 -19.71 4.37
C GLU A 20 26.20 -18.63 5.47
N LEU A 21 25.23 -17.72 5.48
CA LEU A 21 25.07 -16.71 6.52
C LEU A 21 24.74 -17.33 7.89
N ALA A 22 23.89 -18.35 7.93
CA ALA A 22 23.51 -19.01 9.17
C ALA A 22 24.71 -19.70 9.85
N ASP A 23 25.59 -20.33 9.07
CA ASP A 23 26.77 -21.04 9.57
C ASP A 23 27.91 -20.09 9.95
N SER A 24 28.14 -19.02 9.17
CA SER A 24 29.30 -18.13 9.34
C SER A 24 29.05 -16.96 10.29
N ASP A 25 27.86 -16.35 10.27
CA ASP A 25 27.47 -15.24 11.14
C ASP A 25 25.97 -15.29 11.47
N PRO A 26 25.59 -16.05 12.52
CA PRO A 26 24.20 -16.18 12.96
C PRO A 26 23.53 -14.83 13.29
N ASN A 27 24.30 -13.82 13.71
CA ASN A 27 23.74 -12.51 14.02
C ASN A 27 23.40 -11.73 12.74
N ALA A 28 24.28 -11.79 11.72
CA ALA A 28 23.99 -11.21 10.41
C ALA A 28 22.78 -11.90 9.75
N TYR A 29 22.67 -13.23 9.83
CA TYR A 29 21.49 -13.97 9.37
C TYR A 29 20.21 -13.47 10.04
N LYS A 30 20.20 -13.37 11.38
CA LYS A 30 19.04 -12.87 12.13
C LYS A 30 18.65 -11.45 11.72
N ASN A 31 19.63 -10.56 11.57
CA ASN A 31 19.39 -9.19 11.14
C ASN A 31 18.83 -9.12 9.71
N PHE A 32 19.33 -9.97 8.80
CA PHE A 32 18.82 -10.07 7.44
C PHE A 32 17.34 -10.47 7.43
N VAL A 33 16.98 -11.57 8.11
CA VAL A 33 15.59 -12.04 8.19
C VAL A 33 14.69 -10.97 8.79
N GLN A 34 15.10 -10.35 9.90
CA GLN A 34 14.32 -9.29 10.54
C GLN A 34 14.09 -8.11 9.59
N LYS A 35 15.15 -7.63 8.92
CA LYS A 35 15.06 -6.54 7.96
C LYS A 35 14.10 -6.87 6.81
N SER A 36 14.20 -8.07 6.22
CA SER A 36 13.29 -8.50 5.15
C SER A 36 11.83 -8.56 5.61
N MET A 37 11.58 -9.02 6.84
CA MET A 37 10.22 -9.05 7.41
C MET A 37 9.67 -7.65 7.65
N ASP A 38 10.49 -6.73 8.15
CA ASP A 38 10.09 -5.33 8.39
C ASP A 38 9.87 -4.54 7.09
N GLU A 39 10.68 -4.80 6.06
CA GLU A 39 10.47 -4.27 4.71
C GLU A 39 9.16 -4.78 4.14
N LYS A 40 8.93 -6.10 4.17
CA LYS A 40 7.67 -6.68 3.72
C LYS A 40 6.47 -6.11 4.45
N LYS A 41 6.54 -5.96 5.78
CA LYS A 41 5.46 -5.37 6.58
C LYS A 41 5.12 -3.96 6.13
N ARG A 42 6.13 -3.14 5.82
CA ARG A 42 5.96 -1.77 5.29
C ARG A 42 5.38 -1.80 3.88
N GLU A 43 5.83 -2.72 3.03
CA GLU A 43 5.31 -2.90 1.67
C GLU A 43 3.90 -3.48 1.61
N THR A 44 3.45 -4.21 2.62
CA THR A 44 2.09 -4.75 2.70
C THR A 44 1.18 -3.94 3.61
N ALA A 45 1.67 -2.82 4.17
CA ALA A 45 0.86 -1.96 5.01
C ALA A 45 -0.35 -1.45 4.22
N ILE A 46 -1.51 -1.44 4.87
CA ILE A 46 -2.72 -0.80 4.34
C ILE A 46 -2.72 0.70 4.67
N PRO A 47 -3.49 1.54 3.96
CA PRO A 47 -3.65 2.94 4.33
C PRO A 47 -4.25 3.09 5.74
N GLU A 48 -3.69 3.99 6.53
CA GLU A 48 -4.16 4.34 7.88
C GLU A 48 -5.27 5.41 7.78
N PRO A 49 -6.46 5.18 8.34
CA PRO A 49 -7.55 6.16 8.29
C PRO A 49 -7.22 7.46 9.04
N PHE A 50 -7.56 8.60 8.45
CA PHE A 50 -7.43 9.91 9.10
C PHE A 50 -8.79 10.59 9.30
N MET A 51 -9.55 10.78 8.21
CA MET A 51 -10.89 11.37 8.27
C MET A 51 -11.74 10.97 7.06
N CYS A 52 -13.06 11.22 7.14
CA CYS A 52 -13.98 11.03 6.01
C CYS A 52 -14.67 12.35 5.69
N LEU A 53 -14.62 12.79 4.44
CA LEU A 53 -15.31 13.97 3.94
C LEU A 53 -16.63 13.56 3.32
N LYS A 54 -17.71 14.23 3.68
CA LYS A 54 -19.02 14.10 3.01
C LYS A 54 -19.28 15.35 2.19
N THR A 55 -19.58 15.18 0.91
CA THR A 55 -20.00 16.28 0.02
C THR A 55 -21.21 15.84 -0.80
N GLU A 56 -22.04 16.80 -1.18
CA GLU A 56 -23.07 16.57 -2.18
C GLU A 56 -22.43 16.47 -3.57
N LEU A 57 -22.87 15.50 -4.37
CA LEU A 57 -22.39 15.29 -5.72
C LEU A 57 -23.30 16.04 -6.70
N ILE A 58 -22.77 17.10 -7.31
CA ILE A 58 -23.49 17.89 -8.30
C ILE A 58 -23.54 17.10 -9.61
N THR A 59 -24.66 16.41 -9.86
CA THR A 59 -24.91 15.65 -11.10
C THR A 59 -26.11 16.21 -11.87
N LYS A 60 -26.22 15.88 -13.16
CA LYS A 60 -27.36 16.31 -14.00
C LYS A 60 -28.66 15.53 -13.74
N THR A 61 -28.60 14.43 -12.99
CA THR A 61 -29.60 13.35 -13.06
C THR A 61 -30.20 12.93 -11.73
N SER A 62 -29.71 13.44 -10.59
CA SER A 62 -30.23 13.02 -9.29
C SER A 62 -30.00 14.08 -8.21
N ASP A 63 -31.09 14.45 -7.56
CA ASP A 63 -31.10 15.26 -6.34
C ASP A 63 -30.68 14.35 -5.16
N ASN A 64 -29.86 14.84 -4.23
CA ASN A 64 -29.43 14.16 -2.99
C ASN A 64 -28.44 12.97 -3.10
N THR A 65 -27.55 12.92 -4.10
CA THR A 65 -26.42 11.96 -4.08
C THR A 65 -25.27 12.50 -3.24
N PHE A 66 -24.76 11.72 -2.28
CA PHE A 66 -23.58 12.10 -1.47
C PHE A 66 -22.34 11.30 -1.88
N LEU A 67 -21.21 12.01 -2.02
CA LEU A 67 -19.88 11.43 -2.16
C LEU A 67 -19.18 11.47 -0.81
N PHE A 68 -18.59 10.33 -0.44
CA PHE A 68 -17.78 10.19 0.75
C PHE A 68 -16.34 9.93 0.32
N VAL A 69 -15.41 10.77 0.78
CA VAL A 69 -13.99 10.64 0.46
C VAL A 69 -13.23 10.32 1.74
N ASN A 70 -12.71 9.09 1.82
CA ASN A 70 -11.83 8.69 2.92
C ASN A 70 -10.42 9.24 2.69
N ILE A 71 -9.96 10.07 3.61
CA ILE A 71 -8.60 10.56 3.65
C ILE A 71 -7.80 9.64 4.56
N CYS A 72 -6.73 9.06 4.01
CA CYS A 72 -5.86 8.12 4.70
C CYS A 72 -4.39 8.53 4.52
N SER A 73 -3.54 8.22 5.50
CA SER A 73 -2.08 8.27 5.36
C SER A 73 -1.55 6.93 4.90
N TRP A 74 -0.59 6.92 3.97
CA TRP A 74 0.02 5.68 3.52
C TRP A 74 1.49 5.84 3.20
N THR A 75 2.32 4.97 3.76
CA THR A 75 3.78 4.99 3.60
C THR A 75 4.25 4.79 2.16
N LYS A 76 3.39 4.25 1.28
CA LYS A 76 3.67 4.10 -0.15
C LYS A 76 3.45 5.38 -0.96
N VAL A 77 2.73 6.35 -0.42
CA VAL A 77 2.51 7.64 -1.09
C VAL A 77 3.68 8.56 -0.73
N PRO A 78 4.42 9.08 -1.71
CA PRO A 78 5.58 9.91 -1.43
C PRO A 78 5.17 11.22 -0.75
N ALA A 79 5.91 11.60 0.29
CA ALA A 79 5.77 12.90 0.91
C ALA A 79 6.14 14.02 -0.09
N PRO A 80 5.51 15.20 0.01
CA PRO A 80 5.93 16.36 -0.77
C PRO A 80 7.38 16.73 -0.43
N LYS A 81 8.12 17.25 -1.42
CA LYS A 81 9.55 17.59 -1.24
C LYS A 81 9.76 18.83 -0.36
N SER A 82 8.77 19.71 -0.30
CA SER A 82 8.75 20.92 0.53
C SER A 82 7.33 21.28 0.96
N SER A 83 7.18 22.28 1.84
CA SER A 83 5.89 22.75 2.33
C SER A 83 5.03 23.48 1.28
N THR A 84 5.64 23.89 0.17
CA THR A 84 4.94 24.55 -0.95
C THR A 84 4.62 23.61 -2.10
N ASP A 85 5.17 22.40 -2.07
CA ASP A 85 4.91 21.40 -3.11
C ASP A 85 3.56 20.71 -2.87
N ALA A 86 2.91 20.34 -3.97
CA ALA A 86 1.65 19.61 -3.92
C ALA A 86 1.82 18.24 -3.23
N VAL A 87 0.82 17.86 -2.45
CA VAL A 87 0.74 16.53 -1.83
C VAL A 87 0.34 15.52 -2.92
N SER A 88 1.10 14.43 -3.04
CA SER A 88 0.73 13.33 -3.93
C SER A 88 -0.46 12.57 -3.34
N VAL A 89 -1.45 12.22 -4.18
CA VAL A 89 -2.65 11.49 -3.75
C VAL A 89 -2.85 10.29 -4.66
N THR A 90 -3.30 9.18 -4.09
CA THR A 90 -3.77 8.00 -4.83
C THR A 90 -5.19 7.68 -4.41
N GLY A 91 -6.02 7.27 -5.38
CA GLY A 91 -7.43 6.94 -5.16
C GLY A 91 -7.73 5.51 -5.59
N GLY A 92 -8.63 4.87 -4.84
CA GLY A 92 -9.23 3.60 -5.26
C GLY A 92 -10.29 3.81 -6.34
N PRO A 93 -10.82 2.72 -6.90
CA PRO A 93 -12.03 2.80 -7.71
C PRO A 93 -13.20 3.32 -6.88
N LEU A 94 -14.10 4.05 -7.52
CA LEU A 94 -15.34 4.52 -6.90
C LEU A 94 -16.21 3.31 -6.53
N GLU A 95 -16.60 3.19 -5.27
CA GLU A 95 -17.52 2.14 -4.81
C GLU A 95 -18.91 2.70 -4.50
N GLU A 96 -19.93 2.21 -5.20
CA GLU A 96 -21.32 2.49 -4.86
C GLU A 96 -21.81 1.56 -3.75
N LYS A 97 -22.23 2.11 -2.62
CA LYS A 97 -22.85 1.39 -1.49
C LYS A 97 -24.21 2.00 -1.17
N GLN A 98 -25.17 1.17 -0.83
CA GLN A 98 -26.42 1.67 -0.24
C GLN A 98 -26.23 1.86 1.26
N SER A 99 -26.56 3.04 1.75
CA SER A 99 -26.68 3.35 3.17
C SER A 99 -28.14 3.63 3.52
N GLU A 100 -28.44 3.72 4.82
CA GLU A 100 -29.74 4.19 5.33
C GLU A 100 -30.13 5.59 4.80
N TYR A 101 -29.16 6.35 4.28
CA TYR A 101 -29.33 7.70 3.73
C TYR A 101 -29.25 7.77 2.18
N GLY A 102 -29.24 6.63 1.47
CA GLY A 102 -29.17 6.57 0.00
C GLY A 102 -27.86 5.98 -0.55
N ILE A 103 -27.60 6.17 -1.85
CA ILE A 103 -26.38 5.70 -2.54
C ILE A 103 -25.19 6.54 -2.07
N VAL A 104 -24.15 5.85 -1.62
CA VAL A 104 -22.89 6.36 -1.10
C VAL A 104 -21.79 5.94 -2.07
N ASN A 105 -21.09 6.91 -2.63
CA ASN A 105 -19.87 6.65 -3.37
C ASN A 105 -18.67 6.76 -2.42
N LEU A 106 -17.85 5.72 -2.31
CA LEU A 106 -16.60 5.68 -1.52
C LEU A 106 -15.36 5.70 -2.41
#